data_AF-A0A3B0RP20-F1
#
_entry.id   AF-A0A3B0RP20-F1
#
_cell.length_a   1.000
_cell.length_b   1.000
_cell.length_c   1.000
_cell.angle_alpha   90.00
_cell.angle_beta   90.00
_cell.angle_gamma   90.00
#
_symmetry.space_group_name_H-M   'P 1'
#
loop_
_entity.id
_entity.type
_entity.pdbx_description
1 polymer ?
#
loop_
_entity_poly.entity_id
_entity_poly.type
_entity_poly.pdbx_seq_one_letter_code
_entity_poly.pdbx_strand_id
1 'polypeptide(L)'
;FNEIGAQMIESLTWNTFLNQWVLVGISADTIDGREVWGFYYSYSTDLINWTRRELLIEIALPWTVESPGTDVFYLYPSLLDPNSDSMSFMTTGETAYLYYTRMNSAASTFDRDLLRVPVRFSTIP
;
A
#
# COMPACT_ATOMS: atom_id res chain seq x y z
N PHE A 1 21.03 6.48 -3.20
CA PHE A 1 20.10 6.74 -4.31
C PHE A 1 19.24 5.49 -4.51
N ASN A 2 17.92 5.64 -4.36
CA ASN A 2 16.86 4.62 -4.23
C ASN A 2 16.59 4.08 -2.82
N GLU A 3 16.12 4.93 -1.91
CA GLU A 3 15.66 4.53 -0.56
C GLU A 3 14.23 3.96 -0.54
N ILE A 4 13.51 4.03 -1.66
CA ILE A 4 12.12 3.57 -1.78
C ILE A 4 12.01 2.04 -1.77
N GLY A 5 13.10 1.30 -2.07
CA GLY A 5 13.11 -0.17 -2.12
C GLY A 5 12.47 -0.75 -3.39
N ALA A 6 12.50 -2.07 -3.52
CA ALA A 6 11.81 -2.75 -4.61
C ALA A 6 10.28 -2.63 -4.43
N GLN A 7 9.58 -2.38 -5.55
CA GLN A 7 8.12 -2.49 -5.75
C GLN A 7 7.18 -1.47 -5.09
N MET A 8 7.64 -0.28 -4.70
CA MET A 8 6.74 0.83 -4.33
C MET A 8 6.17 1.54 -5.57
N ILE A 9 5.09 1.02 -6.19
CA ILE A 9 4.61 1.51 -7.50
C ILE A 9 3.08 1.56 -7.69
N GLU A 10 2.28 1.08 -6.74
CA GLU A 10 0.88 0.72 -7.00
C GLU A 10 -0.09 1.88 -6.88
N SER A 11 0.10 2.79 -5.92
CA SER A 11 -0.85 3.87 -5.68
C SER A 11 -0.14 5.16 -5.31
N LEU A 12 -0.41 6.22 -6.08
CA LEU A 12 0.14 7.55 -5.89
C LEU A 12 -1.02 8.55 -5.73
N THR A 13 -1.09 9.22 -4.59
CA THR A 13 -2.12 10.25 -4.32
C THR A 13 -1.49 11.51 -3.73
N TRP A 14 -2.10 12.66 -3.98
CA TRP A 14 -1.80 13.89 -3.25
C TRP A 14 -2.63 13.95 -1.98
N ASN A 15 -1.98 13.97 -0.82
CA ASN A 15 -2.66 14.13 0.45
C ASN A 15 -2.82 15.60 0.81
N THR A 16 -4.06 16.06 0.88
CA THR A 16 -4.43 17.46 1.14
C THR A 16 -4.29 17.86 2.60
N PHE A 17 -4.30 16.90 3.53
CA PHE A 17 -4.08 17.16 4.95
C PHE A 17 -2.60 17.36 5.26
N LEU A 18 -1.72 16.56 4.65
CA LEU A 18 -0.26 16.63 4.84
C LEU A 18 0.44 17.59 3.88
N ASN A 19 -0.19 17.96 2.75
CA ASN A 19 0.43 18.65 1.62
C ASN A 19 1.64 17.89 1.06
N GLN A 20 1.48 16.59 0.86
CA GLN A 20 2.52 15.70 0.34
C GLN A 20 1.93 14.64 -0.59
N TRP A 21 2.74 14.17 -1.53
CA TRP A 21 2.48 12.95 -2.28
C TRP A 21 2.66 11.75 -1.36
N VAL A 22 1.74 10.79 -1.47
CA VAL A 22 1.75 9.51 -0.76
C VAL A 22 1.84 8.42 -1.81
N LEU A 23 2.88 7.62 -1.72
CA LEU A 23 3.08 6.41 -2.51
C LEU A 23 2.84 5.21 -1.61
N VAL A 24 1.91 4.34 -2.00
CA VAL A 24 1.67 3.05 -1.36
C VAL A 24 2.03 1.95 -2.33
N GLY A 25 2.68 0.89 -1.81
CA GLY A 25 3.04 -0.25 -2.63
C GLY A 25 3.46 -1.49 -1.85
N ILE A 26 3.69 -2.57 -2.57
CA ILE A 26 4.23 -3.81 -2.01
C ILE A 26 5.73 -3.66 -1.82
N SER A 27 6.23 -4.03 -0.65
CA SER A 27 7.67 -4.06 -0.43
C SER A 27 8.06 -5.03 0.66
N ALA A 28 9.35 -5.06 0.95
CA ALA A 28 9.91 -5.68 2.13
C ALA A 28 10.92 -4.77 2.82
N ASP A 29 11.11 -4.97 4.11
CA ASP A 29 12.17 -4.32 4.88
C ASP A 29 12.62 -5.22 6.03
N THR A 30 13.80 -4.95 6.57
CA THR A 30 14.28 -5.63 7.78
C THR A 30 13.76 -4.88 9.00
N ILE A 31 12.83 -5.49 9.75
CA ILE A 31 12.26 -4.94 10.98
C ILE A 31 12.54 -5.95 12.10
N ASP A 32 13.13 -5.48 13.20
CA ASP A 32 13.51 -6.32 14.36
C ASP A 32 14.32 -7.58 13.99
N GLY A 33 15.21 -7.45 12.99
CA GLY A 33 16.13 -8.51 12.57
C GLY A 33 15.53 -9.59 11.66
N ARG A 34 14.28 -9.42 11.19
CA ARG A 34 13.64 -10.30 10.20
C ARG A 34 13.19 -9.52 8.98
N GLU A 35 13.13 -10.21 7.85
CA GLU A 35 12.48 -9.67 6.66
C GLU A 35 10.96 -9.65 6.88
N VAL A 36 10.36 -8.48 6.67
CA VAL A 36 8.92 -8.25 6.78
C VAL A 36 8.41 -7.86 5.41
N TRP A 37 7.40 -8.57 4.94
CA TRP A 37 6.75 -8.33 3.67
C TRP A 37 5.35 -7.75 3.91
N GLY A 38 4.93 -6.84 3.03
CA GLY A 38 3.57 -6.33 3.08
C GLY A 38 3.37 -5.07 2.26
N PHE A 39 2.43 -4.24 2.70
CA PHE A 39 2.20 -2.93 2.11
C PHE A 39 2.95 -1.86 2.90
N TYR A 40 3.58 -0.97 2.17
CA TYR A 40 4.40 0.12 2.69
C TYR A 40 3.90 1.45 2.13
N TYR A 41 4.26 2.54 2.80
CA TYR A 41 4.07 3.89 2.28
C TYR A 41 5.37 4.71 2.27
N SER A 42 5.42 5.73 1.43
CA SER A 42 6.50 6.72 1.37
C SER A 42 5.92 8.08 0.97
N TYR A 43 6.52 9.15 1.46
CA TYR A 43 6.09 10.52 1.18
C TYR A 43 7.06 11.26 0.27
N SER A 44 6.54 12.21 -0.50
CA SER A 44 7.36 13.14 -1.28
C SER A 44 6.69 14.51 -1.38
N THR A 45 7.49 15.57 -1.44
CA THR A 45 7.02 16.93 -1.75
C THR A 45 7.21 17.31 -3.21
N ASP A 46 8.00 16.55 -3.98
CA ASP A 46 8.44 16.95 -5.34
C ASP A 46 8.44 15.80 -6.36
N LEU A 47 7.95 14.60 -6.00
CA LEU A 47 7.94 13.37 -6.79
C LEU A 47 9.31 12.79 -7.16
N ILE A 48 10.40 13.45 -6.73
CA ILE A 48 11.77 13.06 -7.05
C ILE A 48 12.44 12.48 -5.79
N ASN A 49 12.32 13.20 -4.69
CA ASN A 49 12.87 12.85 -3.39
C ASN A 49 11.76 12.23 -2.53
N TRP A 50 12.01 11.00 -2.10
CA TRP A 50 11.06 10.19 -1.35
C TRP A 50 11.64 9.86 0.02
N THR A 51 10.80 9.85 1.05
CA THR A 51 11.19 9.36 2.38
C THR A 51 11.51 7.86 2.31
N ARG A 52 12.27 7.38 3.28
CA ARG A 52 12.37 5.93 3.52
C ARG A 52 10.96 5.35 3.67
N ARG A 53 10.71 4.20 3.04
CA ARG A 53 9.42 3.52 3.16
C ARG A 53 9.18 3.06 4.61
N GLU A 54 7.92 3.07 5.02
CA GLU A 54 7.46 2.61 6.33
C GLU A 54 6.37 1.55 6.16
N LEU A 55 6.34 0.56 7.07
CA LEU A 55 5.36 -0.53 7.03
C LEU A 55 3.97 0.00 7.34
N LEU A 56 3.03 -0.17 6.42
CA LEU A 56 1.60 0.10 6.65
C LEU A 56 0.92 -1.10 7.31
N ILE A 57 1.14 -2.28 6.72
CA ILE A 57 0.59 -3.55 7.21
C ILE A 57 1.45 -4.70 6.72
N GLU A 58 1.83 -5.59 7.64
CA GLU A 58 2.43 -6.89 7.30
C GLU A 58 1.33 -7.83 6.82
N ILE A 59 1.52 -8.40 5.63
CA ILE A 59 0.48 -9.22 5.00
C ILE A 59 1.08 -10.25 4.05
N ALA A 60 0.41 -11.40 3.91
CA ALA A 60 0.86 -12.49 3.04
C ALA A 60 0.78 -12.12 1.56
N LEU A 61 1.86 -12.36 0.82
CA LEU A 61 2.02 -12.11 -0.61
C LEU A 61 2.24 -13.45 -1.36
N PRO A 62 2.08 -13.51 -2.69
CA PRO A 62 2.22 -14.76 -3.43
C PRO A 62 3.56 -15.47 -3.23
N TRP A 63 4.65 -14.72 -3.02
CA TRP A 63 5.99 -15.28 -2.83
C TRP A 63 6.36 -15.51 -1.36
N THR A 64 5.47 -15.19 -0.42
CA THR A 64 5.69 -15.40 1.01
C THR A 64 4.86 -16.55 1.58
N VAL A 65 3.89 -17.06 0.82
CA VAL A 65 3.10 -18.24 1.17
C VAL A 65 3.76 -19.52 0.64
N GLU A 66 3.43 -20.67 1.22
CA GLU A 66 4.03 -21.96 0.84
C GLU A 66 3.53 -22.42 -0.53
N SER A 67 2.22 -22.30 -0.77
CA SER A 67 1.54 -22.79 -1.97
C SER A 67 0.70 -21.68 -2.63
N PRO A 68 1.28 -20.77 -3.44
CA PRO A 68 0.55 -19.67 -4.09
C PRO A 68 -0.50 -20.11 -5.12
N GLY A 69 -0.68 -21.41 -5.35
CA GLY A 69 -1.76 -21.99 -6.14
C GLY A 69 -3.04 -22.29 -5.34
N THR A 70 -2.94 -22.36 -4.02
CA THR A 70 -4.04 -22.71 -3.09
C THR A 70 -4.17 -21.78 -1.90
N ASP A 71 -3.07 -21.18 -1.44
CA ASP A 71 -3.04 -20.40 -0.22
C ASP A 71 -3.63 -19.00 -0.44
N VAL A 72 -4.14 -18.43 0.66
CA VAL A 72 -4.66 -17.06 0.68
C VAL A 72 -3.49 -16.07 0.71
N PHE A 73 -3.49 -15.13 -0.22
CA PHE A 73 -2.57 -13.99 -0.24
C PHE A 73 -3.28 -12.72 -0.72
N TYR A 74 -2.57 -11.60 -0.65
CA TYR A 74 -3.12 -10.28 -0.91
C TYR A 74 -2.27 -9.50 -1.90
N LEU A 75 -2.92 -8.70 -2.75
CA LEU A 75 -2.27 -7.92 -3.80
C LEU A 75 -2.99 -6.60 -4.06
N TYR A 76 -2.33 -5.76 -4.86
CA TYR A 76 -2.89 -4.54 -5.45
C TYR A 76 -3.39 -3.52 -4.41
N PRO A 77 -2.51 -3.08 -3.48
CA PRO A 77 -2.88 -2.03 -2.55
C PRO A 77 -3.21 -0.73 -3.32
N SER A 78 -4.29 -0.07 -2.93
CA SER A 78 -4.72 1.19 -3.52
C SER A 78 -5.29 2.10 -2.45
N LEU A 79 -4.73 3.29 -2.31
CA LEU A 79 -5.22 4.28 -1.38
C LEU A 79 -6.26 5.16 -2.10
N LEU A 80 -7.51 5.12 -1.66
CA LEU A 80 -8.60 5.89 -2.27
C LEU A 80 -9.41 6.62 -1.21
N ASP A 81 -9.79 7.86 -1.50
CA ASP A 81 -10.71 8.65 -0.69
C ASP A 81 -12.03 8.84 -1.44
N PRO A 82 -13.16 8.31 -0.92
CA PRO A 82 -14.47 8.51 -1.52
C PRO A 82 -14.91 9.98 -1.63
N ASN A 83 -14.29 10.88 -0.85
CA ASN A 83 -14.56 12.32 -0.92
C ASN A 83 -13.61 13.05 -1.90
N SER A 84 -12.78 12.33 -2.65
CA SER A 84 -11.92 12.93 -3.67
C SER A 84 -12.77 13.53 -4.79
N ASP A 85 -12.60 14.82 -5.07
CA ASP A 85 -13.21 15.50 -6.22
C ASP A 85 -12.52 15.16 -7.55
N SER A 86 -11.44 14.37 -7.50
CA SER A 86 -10.72 13.90 -8.68
C SER A 86 -11.46 12.73 -9.33
N MET A 87 -11.63 12.79 -10.65
CA MET A 87 -12.20 11.71 -11.47
C MET A 87 -11.50 10.36 -11.25
N SER A 88 -10.21 10.39 -10.95
CA SER A 88 -9.34 9.22 -10.78
C SER A 88 -8.87 9.04 -9.34
N PHE A 89 -9.55 9.65 -8.36
CA PHE A 89 -9.21 9.54 -6.93
C PHE A 89 -7.77 9.94 -6.62
N MET A 90 -7.21 10.93 -7.33
CA MET A 90 -5.83 11.36 -7.16
C MET A 90 -5.57 12.12 -5.85
N THR A 91 -6.61 12.42 -5.06
CA THR A 91 -6.47 13.14 -3.79
C THR A 91 -6.98 12.32 -2.61
N THR A 92 -6.32 12.48 -1.47
CA THR A 92 -6.74 11.94 -0.18
C THR A 92 -6.77 13.05 0.88
N GLY A 93 -7.65 12.94 1.87
CA GLY A 93 -7.73 13.83 3.03
C GLY A 93 -7.02 13.29 4.28
N GLU A 94 -7.43 13.76 5.45
CA GLU A 94 -6.98 13.22 6.74
C GLU A 94 -7.33 11.73 6.89
N THR A 95 -8.45 11.31 6.30
CA THR A 95 -8.91 9.92 6.27
C THR A 95 -9.00 9.43 4.85
N ALA A 96 -8.70 8.16 4.63
CA ALA A 96 -8.90 7.47 3.36
C ALA A 96 -9.21 5.99 3.62
N TYR A 97 -9.29 5.19 2.56
CA TYR A 97 -9.36 3.74 2.67
C TYR A 97 -8.19 3.11 1.91
N LEU A 98 -7.56 2.13 2.54
CA LEU A 98 -6.70 1.18 1.86
C LEU A 98 -7.58 0.07 1.27
N TYR A 99 -7.60 -0.02 -0.05
CA TYR A 99 -8.19 -1.11 -0.79
C TYR A 99 -7.11 -2.12 -1.15
N TYR A 100 -7.44 -3.40 -1.13
CA TYR A 100 -6.57 -4.46 -1.63
C TYR A 100 -7.38 -5.72 -1.92
N THR A 101 -6.85 -6.60 -2.76
CA THR A 101 -7.53 -7.82 -3.17
C THR A 101 -7.08 -8.98 -2.30
N ARG A 102 -8.03 -9.70 -1.70
CA ARG A 102 -7.81 -11.03 -1.10
C ARG A 102 -8.01 -12.09 -2.18
N MET A 103 -7.01 -12.95 -2.36
CA MET A 103 -7.07 -14.07 -3.30
C MET A 103 -7.48 -15.32 -2.51
N ASN A 104 -8.73 -15.75 -2.66
CA ASN A 104 -9.34 -16.77 -1.78
C ASN A 104 -8.86 -18.19 -2.08
N SER A 105 -8.65 -18.48 -3.36
CA SER A 105 -8.03 -19.71 -3.86
C SER A 105 -7.04 -19.34 -4.95
N ALA A 106 -6.11 -18.44 -4.62
CA ALA A 106 -4.89 -18.19 -5.37
C ALA A 106 -5.07 -17.93 -6.88
N ALA A 107 -4.02 -18.11 -7.69
CA ALA A 107 -4.06 -17.90 -9.15
C ALA A 107 -4.92 -18.93 -9.92
N SER A 108 -5.39 -20.00 -9.28
CA SER A 108 -6.07 -21.13 -9.92
C SER A 108 -7.57 -20.93 -10.15
N THR A 109 -8.18 -19.93 -9.50
CA THR A 109 -9.61 -19.59 -9.65
C THR A 109 -9.78 -18.13 -10.05
N PHE A 110 -11.00 -17.59 -10.05
CA PHE A 110 -11.30 -16.14 -10.08
C PHE A 110 -11.94 -15.65 -8.77
N ASP A 111 -11.86 -16.45 -7.70
CA ASP A 111 -12.45 -16.13 -6.41
C ASP A 111 -11.56 -15.14 -5.64
N ARG A 112 -11.98 -13.86 -5.66
CA ARG A 112 -11.29 -12.74 -5.02
C ARG A 112 -12.29 -11.83 -4.34
N ASP A 113 -11.90 -11.31 -3.19
CA ASP A 113 -12.64 -10.27 -2.49
C ASP A 113 -11.87 -8.95 -2.55
N LEU A 114 -12.58 -7.87 -2.86
CA LEU A 114 -12.05 -6.52 -2.65
C LEU A 114 -12.28 -6.14 -1.19
N LEU A 115 -11.19 -5.98 -0.45
CA LEU A 115 -11.23 -5.51 0.93
C LEU A 115 -10.99 -4.00 0.96
N ARG A 116 -11.61 -3.33 1.94
CA ARG A 116 -11.32 -1.93 2.26
C ARG A 116 -11.14 -1.76 3.77
N VAL A 117 -10.10 -1.06 4.17
CA VAL A 117 -9.77 -0.79 5.57
C VAL A 117 -9.60 0.72 5.74
N PRO A 118 -10.28 1.35 6.72
CA PRO A 118 -10.11 2.78 6.95
C PRO A 118 -8.69 3.08 7.46
N VAL A 119 -8.09 4.15 6.94
CA VAL A 119 -6.80 4.67 7.40
C VAL A 119 -6.93 6.14 7.75
N ARG A 120 -6.09 6.60 8.68
CA ARG A 120 -6.02 8.00 9.09
C ARG A 120 -4.57 8.47 9.05
N PHE A 121 -4.33 9.58 8.40
CA PHE A 121 -3.07 10.30 8.46
C PHE A 121 -3.03 11.14 9.74
N SER A 122 -1.86 11.20 10.35
CA SER A 122 -1.62 12.07 11.50
C SER A 122 -0.32 12.81 11.28
N THR A 123 -0.33 14.11 11.54
CA THR A 123 0.91 14.84 11.81
C THR A 123 1.36 14.40 13.20
N ILE A 124 2.38 13.55 13.28
CA ILE A 124 2.99 13.23 14.58
C ILE A 124 3.39 14.58 15.23
N PRO A 125 3.13 14.80 16.53
CA PRO A 125 3.59 16.01 17.22
C PRO A 125 5.11 16.21 17.15
#